data_AF-A0A090L568-F1
#
_entry.id   AF-A0A090L568-F1
#
_cell.length_a   1.000
_cell.length_b   1.000
_cell.length_c   1.000
_cell.angle_alpha   90.00
_cell.angle_beta   90.00
_cell.angle_gamma   90.00
#
_symmetry.space_group_name_H-M   'P 1'
#
loop_
_entity.id
_entity.type
_entity.pdbx_description
1 polymer ?
#
loop_
_entity_poly.entity_id
_entity_poly.type
_entity_poly.pdbx_seq_one_letter_code
_entity_poly.pdbx_strand_id
1 'polypeptide(L)'
;MNYEYLPKPKAIKIKITSSYNKNLLKKSVIFSCSCENKTIKLWEDCNIQENNKVEFPKIKRYLREVDLTNIEEVNIYSIGDGTSFDILNCYFKNNTTINSLEISSHECSSFSSFSNFIQKIRFINTLSFSKLCFLNQPIPSDYILPVIKKIKKLNIIECKCTNFVNSKMIQNLFLQNEDLKELSIFSKCNNFKNELIKEMKNRENVCNGDKDKHNEYVLILSQTSDFDFEKEFSQYFSVDVYENYHLSSSFNDIICAAKFCDECNSHSTITLSYSKSSILPNCFVDTLC
;
A
#
# COMPACT_ATOMS: atom_id res chain seq x y z
N MET A 1 26.63 32.43 -6.10
CA MET A 1 25.29 32.58 -5.50
C MET A 1 24.92 31.27 -4.85
N ASN A 2 24.50 31.29 -3.58
CA ASN A 2 24.18 30.08 -2.84
C ASN A 2 22.71 29.69 -3.10
N TYR A 3 22.49 28.72 -3.98
CA TYR A 3 21.15 28.28 -4.43
C TYR A 3 20.30 27.66 -3.30
N GLU A 4 20.88 27.40 -2.13
CA GLU A 4 20.19 26.80 -0.99
C GLU A 4 19.12 27.69 -0.36
N TYR A 5 19.17 29.01 -0.60
CA TYR A 5 18.27 29.99 0.03
C TYR A 5 17.14 30.49 -0.87
N LEU A 6 17.07 30.05 -2.13
CA LEU A 6 15.96 30.42 -3.01
C LEU A 6 14.70 29.65 -2.64
N PRO A 7 13.51 30.28 -2.66
CA PRO A 7 12.26 29.59 -2.42
C PRO A 7 12.08 28.49 -3.47
N LYS A 8 11.99 27.25 -3.00
CA LYS A 8 11.79 26.09 -3.86
C LYS A 8 10.30 25.95 -4.18
N PRO A 9 9.92 25.71 -5.45
CA PRO A 9 8.54 25.40 -5.78
C PRO A 9 8.09 24.13 -5.03
N LYS A 10 6.89 24.20 -4.45
CA LYS A 10 6.28 23.11 -3.70
C LYS A 10 5.79 22.02 -4.65
N ALA A 11 6.25 20.79 -4.45
CA ALA A 11 5.75 19.64 -5.20
C ALA A 11 4.34 19.28 -4.74
N ILE A 12 3.41 19.21 -5.68
CA ILE A 12 2.03 18.77 -5.46
C ILE A 12 1.93 17.28 -5.76
N LYS A 13 2.38 16.88 -6.95
CA LYS A 13 2.33 15.50 -7.43
C LYS A 13 3.68 15.05 -7.95
N ILE A 14 4.13 13.87 -7.53
CA ILE A 14 5.33 13.22 -8.06
C ILE A 14 4.93 11.86 -8.62
N LYS A 15 5.40 11.58 -9.83
CA LYS A 15 5.31 10.24 -10.41
C LYS A 15 6.69 9.83 -10.92
N ILE A 16 7.16 8.67 -10.48
CA ILE A 16 8.39 8.08 -10.97
C ILE A 16 8.12 6.65 -11.41
N THR A 17 8.63 6.29 -12.58
CA THR A 17 8.56 4.95 -13.13
C THR A 17 9.96 4.53 -13.52
N SER A 18 10.45 3.41 -12.98
CA SER A 18 11.70 2.79 -13.40
C SER A 18 11.46 1.41 -13.96
N SER A 19 12.22 1.05 -14.99
CA SER A 19 12.24 -0.29 -15.55
C SER A 19 13.67 -0.74 -15.79
N TYR A 20 13.96 -2.00 -15.46
CA TYR A 20 15.22 -2.65 -15.82
C TYR A 20 14.97 -3.76 -16.86
N ASN A 21 15.58 -3.61 -18.04
CA ASN A 21 15.61 -4.64 -19.06
C ASN A 21 16.91 -5.43 -18.96
N LYS A 22 16.82 -6.67 -18.46
CA LYS A 22 17.96 -7.59 -18.29
C LYS A 22 18.63 -7.93 -19.63
N ASN A 23 17.85 -8.12 -20.69
CA ASN A 23 18.36 -8.52 -22.01
C ASN A 23 19.18 -7.40 -22.67
N LEU A 24 18.76 -6.15 -22.47
CA LEU A 24 19.45 -4.97 -23.01
C LEU A 24 20.46 -4.36 -22.02
N LEU A 25 20.56 -4.92 -20.80
CA LEU A 25 21.31 -4.33 -19.69
C LEU A 25 21.03 -2.82 -19.55
N LYS A 26 19.76 -2.43 -19.67
CA LYS A 26 19.35 -1.02 -19.76
C LYS A 26 18.37 -0.68 -18.65
N LYS A 27 18.62 0.44 -17.98
CA LYS A 27 17.68 1.06 -17.03
C LYS A 27 17.08 2.31 -17.64
N SER A 28 15.78 2.48 -17.43
CA SER A 28 15.03 3.64 -17.87
C SER A 28 14.26 4.21 -16.69
N VAL A 29 14.26 5.54 -16.57
CA VAL A 29 13.46 6.25 -15.56
C VAL A 29 12.67 7.36 -16.24
N ILE A 30 11.37 7.33 -16.05
CA ILE A 30 10.43 8.39 -16.40
C ILE A 30 10.02 9.06 -15.10
N PHE A 31 10.26 10.36 -15.02
CA PHE A 31 9.93 11.17 -13.86
C PHE A 31 9.02 12.31 -14.27
N SER A 32 8.01 12.59 -13.46
CA SER A 32 7.24 13.80 -13.57
C SER A 32 6.94 14.40 -12.21
N CYS A 33 6.96 15.73 -12.14
CA CYS A 33 6.61 16.47 -10.94
C CYS A 33 5.77 17.68 -11.33
N SER A 34 4.63 17.83 -10.67
CA SER A 34 3.73 18.96 -10.82
C SER A 34 3.86 19.86 -9.60
N CYS A 35 4.10 21.14 -9.86
CA CYS A 35 4.04 22.25 -8.93
C CYS A 35 2.90 23.18 -9.39
N GLU A 36 2.49 24.14 -8.55
CA GLU A 36 1.31 25.00 -8.76
C GLU A 36 1.13 25.51 -10.20
N ASN A 37 2.20 25.96 -10.86
CA ASN A 37 2.14 26.56 -12.19
C ASN A 37 2.94 25.80 -13.26
N LYS A 38 3.48 24.62 -12.95
CA LYS A 38 4.42 23.92 -13.83
C LYS A 38 4.42 22.42 -13.61
N THR A 39 4.35 21.67 -14.70
CA THR A 39 4.67 20.24 -14.70
C THR A 39 5.96 20.01 -15.48
N ILE A 40 6.88 19.29 -14.86
CA ILE A 40 8.10 18.82 -15.53
C ILE A 40 7.96 17.32 -15.79
N LYS A 41 8.41 16.91 -16.97
CA LYS A 41 8.54 15.51 -17.38
C LYS A 41 9.96 15.29 -17.87
N LEU A 42 10.63 14.30 -17.32
CA LEU A 42 11.98 13.90 -17.66
C LEU A 42 11.99 12.42 -18.00
N TRP A 43 12.81 12.06 -18.98
CA TRP A 43 13.11 10.68 -19.32
C TRP A 43 14.63 10.58 -19.41
N GLU A 44 15.20 9.67 -18.63
CA GLU A 44 16.62 9.33 -18.66
C GLU A 44 16.79 7.82 -18.80
N ASP A 45 17.73 7.43 -19.66
CA ASP A 45 18.12 6.05 -19.90
C ASP A 45 19.61 5.87 -19.56
N CYS A 46 19.98 4.71 -19.05
CA CYS A 46 21.35 4.37 -18.71
C CYS A 46 21.65 2.92 -19.07
N ASN A 47 22.79 2.68 -19.72
CA ASN A 47 23.30 1.34 -19.96
C ASN A 47 24.12 0.88 -18.74
N ILE A 48 23.84 -0.32 -18.25
CA ILE A 48 24.60 -0.95 -17.18
C ILE A 48 25.85 -1.56 -17.81
N GLN A 49 27.01 -1.03 -17.43
CA GLN A 49 28.32 -1.64 -17.68
C GLN A 49 28.90 -2.08 -16.33
N GLU A 50 29.72 -3.13 -16.31
CA GLU A 50 30.13 -3.87 -15.10
C GLU A 50 30.77 -3.04 -13.97
N ASN A 51 31.12 -1.77 -14.18
CA ASN A 51 31.67 -0.90 -13.13
C ASN A 51 31.05 0.50 -13.06
N ASN A 52 30.00 0.79 -13.83
CA ASN A 52 29.44 2.14 -13.88
C ASN A 52 28.34 2.33 -12.83
N LYS A 53 28.51 3.39 -12.03
CA LYS A 53 27.46 3.87 -11.15
C LYS A 53 26.30 4.40 -11.99
N VAL A 54 25.15 3.72 -11.92
CA VAL A 54 23.93 4.16 -12.60
C VAL A 54 23.47 5.48 -11.99
N GLU A 55 23.39 6.52 -12.81
CA GLU A 55 22.96 7.85 -12.38
C GLU A 55 21.92 8.46 -13.32
N PHE A 56 21.00 9.24 -12.74
CA PHE A 56 19.94 9.99 -13.43
C PHE A 56 20.07 11.48 -13.08
N PRO A 57 21.07 12.18 -13.66
CA PRO A 57 21.49 13.50 -13.21
C PRO A 57 20.40 14.57 -13.37
N LYS A 58 19.57 14.53 -14.43
CA LYS A 58 18.51 15.53 -14.63
C LYS A 58 17.42 15.38 -13.57
N ILE A 59 17.01 14.15 -13.28
CA ILE A 59 16.03 13.83 -12.23
C ILE A 59 16.57 14.22 -10.86
N LYS A 60 17.81 13.82 -10.55
CA LYS A 60 18.50 14.17 -9.30
C LYS A 60 18.60 15.68 -9.11
N ARG A 61 18.99 16.43 -10.14
CA ARG A 61 19.07 17.90 -10.10
C ARG A 61 17.70 18.48 -9.77
N TYR A 62 16.66 18.04 -10.47
CA TYR A 62 15.32 18.57 -10.26
C TYR A 62 14.77 18.29 -8.86
N LEU A 63 14.97 17.08 -8.33
CA LEU A 63 14.57 16.73 -6.96
C LEU A 63 15.26 17.58 -5.88
N ARG A 64 16.43 18.17 -6.16
CA ARG A 64 17.11 19.12 -5.24
C ARG A 64 16.47 20.51 -5.25
N GLU A 65 15.85 20.88 -6.36
CA GLU A 65 15.32 22.22 -6.63
C GLU A 65 13.86 22.38 -6.21
N VAL A 66 13.17 21.29 -5.82
CA VAL A 66 11.78 21.31 -5.37
C VAL A 66 11.66 21.10 -3.85
N ASP A 67 10.61 21.68 -3.25
CA ASP A 67 10.24 21.38 -1.87
C ASP A 67 9.39 20.10 -1.82
N LEU A 68 9.89 19.12 -1.07
CA LEU A 68 9.33 17.77 -0.89
C LEU A 68 8.75 17.57 0.52
N THR A 69 8.55 18.65 1.29
CA THR A 69 8.11 18.56 2.69
C THR A 69 6.67 18.10 2.80
N ASN A 70 5.78 18.60 1.94
CA ASN A 70 4.34 18.31 1.97
C ASN A 70 3.83 18.07 0.54
N ILE A 71 3.57 16.81 0.20
CA ILE A 71 3.20 16.37 -1.16
C ILE A 71 1.78 15.81 -1.12
N GLU A 72 0.95 16.15 -2.09
CA GLU A 72 -0.42 15.64 -2.17
C GLU A 72 -0.45 14.20 -2.68
N GLU A 73 0.29 13.90 -3.73
CA GLU A 73 0.26 12.58 -4.38
C GLU A 73 1.66 12.14 -4.82
N VAL A 74 2.03 10.90 -4.47
CA VAL A 74 3.27 10.27 -4.92
C VAL A 74 2.96 8.90 -5.50
N ASN A 75 3.27 8.70 -6.78
CA ASN A 75 3.07 7.43 -7.47
C ASN A 75 4.42 6.86 -7.91
N ILE A 76 4.74 5.66 -7.46
CA ILE A 76 6.01 4.98 -7.73
C ILE A 76 5.71 3.68 -8.45
N TYR A 77 6.33 3.49 -9.61
CA TYR A 77 6.20 2.26 -10.39
C TYR A 77 7.59 1.69 -10.65
N SER A 78 7.88 0.53 -10.10
CA SER A 78 9.19 -0.13 -10.22
C SER A 78 9.03 -1.47 -10.92
N ILE A 79 9.71 -1.67 -12.05
CA ILE A 79 9.68 -2.92 -12.83
C ILE A 79 11.10 -3.50 -12.90
N GLY A 80 11.28 -4.73 -12.40
CA GLY A 80 12.54 -5.47 -12.46
C GLY A 80 13.58 -5.09 -11.38
N ASP A 81 13.58 -3.85 -10.90
CA ASP A 81 14.53 -3.39 -9.87
C ASP A 81 14.00 -2.26 -8.96
N GLY A 82 14.82 -1.87 -7.97
CA GLY A 82 14.49 -0.85 -6.97
C GLY A 82 14.89 0.59 -7.33
N THR A 83 15.22 0.89 -8.59
CA THR A 83 15.85 2.16 -8.99
C THR A 83 15.04 3.39 -8.56
N SER A 84 13.71 3.36 -8.72
CA SER A 84 12.85 4.47 -8.28
C SER A 84 12.98 4.73 -6.78
N PHE A 85 13.00 3.67 -5.96
CA PHE A 85 13.17 3.81 -4.52
C PHE A 85 14.56 4.36 -4.17
N ASP A 86 15.62 3.89 -4.85
CA ASP A 86 16.99 4.38 -4.61
C ASP A 86 17.14 5.87 -4.92
N ILE A 87 16.53 6.34 -6.02
CA ILE A 87 16.50 7.77 -6.36
C ILE A 87 15.80 8.56 -5.25
N LEU A 88 14.57 8.18 -4.89
CA LEU A 88 13.76 8.91 -3.93
C LEU A 88 14.34 8.86 -2.51
N ASN A 89 15.02 7.77 -2.16
CA ASN A 89 15.70 7.58 -0.88
C ASN A 89 16.70 8.70 -0.56
N CYS A 90 17.33 9.31 -1.58
CA CYS A 90 18.27 10.40 -1.33
C CYS A 90 17.59 11.73 -0.94
N TYR A 91 16.31 11.91 -1.30
CA TYR A 91 15.64 13.21 -1.27
C TYR A 91 14.52 13.28 -0.24
N PHE A 92 13.73 12.22 -0.09
CA PHE A 92 12.67 12.16 0.90
C PHE A 92 13.26 12.12 2.31
N LYS A 93 12.66 12.88 3.24
CA LYS A 93 13.12 13.01 4.62
C LYS A 93 12.08 12.43 5.56
N ASN A 94 12.47 12.15 6.80
CA ASN A 94 11.60 11.54 7.82
C ASN A 94 10.38 12.43 8.19
N ASN A 95 10.45 13.73 7.91
CA ASN A 95 9.37 14.68 8.12
C ASN A 95 8.56 14.98 6.85
N THR A 96 8.83 14.29 5.73
CA THR A 96 8.00 14.39 4.53
C THR A 96 6.60 13.86 4.84
N THR A 97 5.60 14.69 4.59
CA THR A 97 4.18 14.32 4.66
C THR A 97 3.66 14.09 3.25
N ILE A 98 2.97 12.97 3.05
CA ILE A 98 2.37 12.59 1.78
C ILE A 98 0.89 12.35 2.00
N ASN A 99 -0.02 13.04 1.32
CA ASN A 99 -1.44 12.75 1.51
C ASN A 99 -1.83 11.38 0.92
N SER A 100 -1.42 11.09 -0.31
CA SER A 100 -1.65 9.81 -1.00
C SER A 100 -0.36 9.23 -1.57
N LEU A 101 -0.01 8.00 -1.19
CA LEU A 101 1.13 7.26 -1.72
C LEU A 101 0.64 5.99 -2.42
N GLU A 102 0.91 5.88 -3.72
CA GLU A 102 0.73 4.67 -4.50
C GLU A 102 2.10 4.08 -4.88
N ILE A 103 2.32 2.82 -4.57
CA ILE A 103 3.50 2.08 -4.98
C ILE A 103 3.09 0.82 -5.73
N SER A 104 3.58 0.67 -6.94
CA SER A 104 3.56 -0.59 -7.68
C SER A 104 4.97 -1.11 -7.91
N SER A 105 5.18 -2.40 -7.64
CA SER A 105 6.51 -3.01 -7.67
C SER A 105 6.42 -4.39 -8.31
N HIS A 106 6.65 -4.48 -9.62
CA HIS A 106 6.58 -5.71 -10.36
C HIS A 106 7.97 -6.32 -10.57
N GLU A 107 8.15 -7.57 -10.18
CA GLU A 107 9.43 -8.30 -10.30
C GLU A 107 10.63 -7.51 -9.75
N CYS A 108 10.43 -6.75 -8.68
CA CYS A 108 11.47 -5.90 -8.11
C CYS A 108 12.50 -6.74 -7.38
N SER A 109 13.74 -6.68 -7.85
CA SER A 109 14.88 -7.37 -7.25
C SER A 109 15.47 -6.69 -6.01
N SER A 110 14.78 -5.74 -5.37
CA SER A 110 15.30 -5.08 -4.16
C SER A 110 14.21 -4.69 -3.16
N PHE A 111 13.89 -5.63 -2.25
CA PHE A 111 13.09 -5.33 -1.07
C PHE A 111 13.77 -4.31 -0.14
N SER A 112 15.10 -4.34 -0.04
CA SER A 112 15.85 -3.40 0.82
C SER A 112 15.69 -1.95 0.36
N SER A 113 15.76 -1.67 -0.94
CA SER A 113 15.52 -0.32 -1.49
C SER A 113 14.11 0.17 -1.17
N PHE A 114 13.10 -0.68 -1.37
CA PHE A 114 11.71 -0.41 -1.00
C PHE A 114 11.57 -0.14 0.52
N SER A 115 12.13 -1.03 1.35
CA SER A 115 12.06 -0.93 2.80
C SER A 115 12.70 0.36 3.32
N ASN A 116 13.87 0.71 2.80
CA ASN A 116 14.56 1.96 3.13
C ASN A 116 13.73 3.20 2.77
N PHE A 117 12.99 3.13 1.66
CA PHE A 117 12.11 4.23 1.24
C PHE A 117 10.90 4.34 2.17
N ILE A 118 10.15 3.25 2.37
CA ILE A 118 8.93 3.29 3.17
C ILE A 118 9.23 3.69 4.63
N GLN A 119 10.40 3.32 5.18
CA GLN A 119 10.85 3.72 6.52
C GLN A 119 10.96 5.23 6.75
N LYS A 120 11.12 6.02 5.68
CA LYS A 120 11.18 7.48 5.75
C LYS A 120 9.79 8.11 5.76
N ILE A 121 8.76 7.40 5.30
CA ILE A 121 7.44 7.97 5.13
C ILE A 121 6.59 7.67 6.37
N ARG A 122 6.48 8.65 7.27
CA ARG A 122 5.79 8.50 8.57
C ARG A 122 4.40 9.14 8.64
N PHE A 123 4.06 9.99 7.69
CA PHE A 123 2.81 10.75 7.71
C PHE A 123 2.10 10.56 6.37
N ILE A 124 1.16 9.60 6.34
CA ILE A 124 0.36 9.27 5.16
C ILE A 124 -1.11 9.10 5.53
N ASN A 125 -2.01 9.68 4.72
CA ASN A 125 -3.45 9.49 4.89
C ASN A 125 -3.98 8.29 4.09
N THR A 126 -3.54 8.14 2.83
CA THR A 126 -3.91 7.04 1.95
C THR A 126 -2.67 6.31 1.45
N LEU A 127 -2.57 5.01 1.74
CA LEU A 127 -1.47 4.16 1.29
C LEU A 127 -2.01 3.04 0.41
N SER A 128 -1.49 2.94 -0.81
CA SER A 128 -1.85 1.88 -1.74
C SER A 128 -0.60 1.17 -2.26
N PHE A 129 -0.55 -0.13 -2.06
CA PHE A 129 0.43 -1.03 -2.64
C PHE A 129 -0.26 -1.88 -3.71
N SER A 130 0.15 -1.75 -4.96
CA SER A 130 -0.43 -2.48 -6.09
C SER A 130 0.58 -3.45 -6.71
N LYS A 131 0.24 -4.74 -6.78
CA LYS A 131 1.09 -5.79 -7.36
C LYS A 131 2.48 -5.89 -6.72
N LEU A 132 2.60 -5.81 -5.39
CA LEU A 132 3.90 -5.97 -4.71
C LEU A 132 4.50 -7.34 -5.03
N CYS A 133 5.63 -7.35 -5.72
CA CYS A 133 6.34 -8.52 -6.18
C CYS A 133 7.84 -8.32 -5.99
N PHE A 134 8.44 -9.09 -5.08
CA PHE A 134 9.88 -9.05 -4.79
C PHE A 134 10.63 -10.32 -5.20
N LEU A 135 10.16 -11.04 -6.24
CA LEU A 135 10.83 -12.23 -6.80
C LEU A 135 11.25 -13.29 -5.76
N ASN A 136 10.38 -13.62 -4.80
CA ASN A 136 10.66 -14.54 -3.69
C ASN A 136 11.80 -14.09 -2.75
N GLN A 137 12.17 -12.81 -2.74
CA GLN A 137 13.11 -12.32 -1.73
C GLN A 137 12.54 -12.55 -0.32
N PRO A 138 13.40 -12.96 0.64
CA PRO A 138 12.97 -13.15 2.01
C PRO A 138 12.57 -11.80 2.60
N ILE A 139 11.29 -11.68 2.95
CA ILE A 139 10.76 -10.57 3.74
C ILE A 139 10.75 -11.07 5.20
N PRO A 140 11.31 -10.31 6.17
CA PRO A 140 11.25 -10.71 7.57
C PRO A 140 9.81 -10.97 7.99
N SER A 141 9.56 -12.12 8.63
CA SER A 141 8.21 -12.51 9.08
C SER A 141 7.62 -11.54 10.11
N ASP A 142 8.48 -10.75 10.74
CA ASP A 142 8.15 -9.75 11.73
C ASP A 142 8.29 -8.31 11.20
N TYR A 143 8.40 -8.16 9.88
CA TYR A 143 8.45 -6.86 9.22
C TYR A 143 7.17 -6.07 9.53
N ILE A 144 7.35 -4.86 10.06
CA ILE A 144 6.26 -3.93 10.31
C ILE A 144 6.35 -2.78 9.32
N LEU A 145 5.19 -2.31 8.86
CA LEU A 145 5.14 -1.01 8.22
C LEU A 145 5.64 0.02 9.24
N PRO A 146 6.64 0.83 8.88
CA PRO A 146 7.22 1.85 9.76
C PRO A 146 6.13 2.80 10.21
N VAL A 147 6.23 3.36 11.42
CA VAL A 147 5.14 4.12 12.08
C VAL A 147 4.56 5.19 11.14
N ILE A 148 3.42 4.86 10.55
CA ILE A 148 2.59 5.77 9.76
C ILE A 148 1.50 6.20 10.73
N LYS A 149 1.50 7.45 11.17
CA LYS A 149 0.42 7.99 12.00
C LYS A 149 -0.53 8.71 11.05
N LYS A 150 -1.82 8.37 11.10
CA LYS A 150 -2.94 8.96 10.31
C LYS A 150 -3.36 8.22 9.03
N ILE A 151 -2.98 6.95 8.84
CA ILE A 151 -3.58 6.18 7.75
C ILE A 151 -5.08 6.07 8.00
N LYS A 152 -5.85 6.56 7.03
CA LYS A 152 -7.31 6.39 6.97
C LYS A 152 -7.70 5.27 6.02
N LYS A 153 -6.92 5.10 4.95
CA LYS A 153 -7.15 4.12 3.89
C LYS A 153 -5.87 3.36 3.58
N LEU A 154 -5.94 2.03 3.68
CA LEU A 154 -4.86 1.13 3.29
C LEU A 154 -5.37 0.13 2.26
N ASN A 155 -4.69 0.04 1.13
CA ASN A 155 -4.90 -0.99 0.13
C ASN A 155 -3.59 -1.74 -0.13
N ILE A 156 -3.60 -3.06 -0.03
CA ILE A 156 -2.44 -3.91 -0.32
C ILE A 156 -2.84 -5.00 -1.28
N ILE A 157 -2.14 -5.09 -2.41
CA ILE A 157 -2.28 -6.15 -3.40
C ILE A 157 -0.91 -6.76 -3.63
N GLU A 158 -0.74 -8.02 -3.24
CA GLU A 158 0.53 -8.73 -3.32
C GLU A 158 0.51 -9.75 -4.46
N CYS A 159 1.66 -9.98 -5.09
CA CYS A 159 1.84 -11.10 -6.00
C CYS A 159 1.94 -12.43 -5.25
N LYS A 160 1.64 -13.53 -5.94
CA LYS A 160 1.63 -14.90 -5.38
C LYS A 160 2.97 -15.31 -4.73
N CYS A 161 4.07 -14.72 -5.17
CA CYS A 161 5.44 -14.99 -4.72
C CYS A 161 5.89 -14.11 -3.54
N THR A 162 5.00 -13.26 -3.01
CA THR A 162 5.34 -12.26 -1.98
C THR A 162 4.41 -12.46 -0.78
N ASN A 163 5.01 -12.57 0.40
CA ASN A 163 4.31 -12.69 1.68
C ASN A 163 4.67 -11.46 2.54
N PHE A 164 4.18 -10.29 2.14
CA PHE A 164 4.59 -9.04 2.79
C PHE A 164 3.71 -8.73 4.02
N VAL A 165 2.39 -8.93 3.93
CA VAL A 165 1.47 -8.83 5.07
C VAL A 165 1.70 -10.00 6.04
N ASN A 166 1.82 -9.67 7.32
CA ASN A 166 1.94 -10.62 8.42
C ASN A 166 1.19 -10.11 9.66
N SER A 167 0.94 -10.97 10.64
CA SER A 167 0.15 -10.62 11.83
C SER A 167 0.75 -9.48 12.66
N LYS A 168 2.09 -9.39 12.77
CA LYS A 168 2.75 -8.32 13.53
C LYS A 168 2.58 -6.95 12.84
N MET A 169 2.62 -6.92 11.51
CA MET A 169 2.28 -5.73 10.73
C MET A 169 0.85 -5.27 10.99
N ILE A 170 -0.11 -6.19 11.01
CA ILE A 170 -1.54 -5.88 11.26
C ILE A 170 -1.73 -5.30 12.66
N GLN A 171 -1.21 -5.97 13.71
CA GLN A 171 -1.29 -5.47 15.07
C GLN A 171 -0.69 -4.07 15.20
N ASN A 172 0.49 -3.84 14.62
CA ASN A 172 1.12 -2.53 14.66
C ASN A 172 0.33 -1.47 13.88
N LEU A 173 -0.26 -1.83 12.74
CA LEU A 173 -1.11 -0.93 11.97
C LEU A 173 -2.30 -0.44 12.81
N PHE A 174 -2.99 -1.36 13.48
CA PHE A 174 -4.14 -1.04 14.33
C PHE A 174 -3.73 -0.28 15.59
N LEU A 175 -2.57 -0.58 16.17
CA LEU A 175 -2.07 0.15 17.34
C LEU A 175 -1.70 1.61 17.00
N GLN A 176 -1.14 1.87 15.81
CA GLN A 176 -0.59 3.19 15.45
C GLN A 176 -1.56 4.10 14.68
N ASN A 177 -2.70 3.57 14.19
CA ASN A 177 -3.63 4.30 13.31
C ASN A 177 -5.07 4.22 13.79
N GLU A 178 -5.41 4.91 14.86
CA GLU A 178 -6.78 5.02 15.39
C GLU A 178 -7.81 5.43 14.32
N ASP A 179 -7.41 6.27 13.36
CA ASP A 179 -8.25 6.75 12.27
C ASP A 179 -8.40 5.79 11.07
N LEU A 180 -7.81 4.59 11.11
CA LEU A 180 -7.91 3.63 10.00
C LEU A 180 -9.36 3.16 9.85
N LYS A 181 -9.96 3.46 8.69
CA LYS A 181 -11.36 3.13 8.35
C LYS A 181 -11.44 2.09 7.23
N GLU A 182 -10.69 2.28 6.15
CA GLU A 182 -10.76 1.39 4.98
C GLU A 182 -9.50 0.53 4.88
N LEU A 183 -9.66 -0.80 4.77
CA LEU A 183 -8.55 -1.75 4.72
C LEU A 183 -8.78 -2.88 3.70
N SER A 184 -8.24 -2.74 2.50
CA SER A 184 -8.31 -3.76 1.46
C SER A 184 -6.99 -4.55 1.38
N ILE A 185 -7.02 -5.89 1.53
CA ILE A 185 -5.80 -6.73 1.48
C ILE A 185 -6.02 -7.96 0.60
N PHE A 186 -5.53 -7.88 -0.63
CA PHE A 186 -5.47 -9.00 -1.55
C PHE A 186 -4.12 -9.70 -1.43
N SER A 187 -4.09 -10.75 -0.61
CA SER A 187 -2.95 -11.66 -0.48
C SER A 187 -3.40 -13.11 -0.67
N LYS A 188 -2.49 -13.97 -1.11
CA LYS A 188 -2.67 -15.43 -1.06
C LYS A 188 -2.35 -16.01 0.32
N CYS A 189 -1.59 -15.27 1.13
CA CYS A 189 -1.34 -15.65 2.50
C CYS A 189 -2.58 -15.30 3.33
N ASN A 190 -3.09 -16.27 4.10
CA ASN A 190 -4.31 -16.09 4.91
C ASN A 190 -4.00 -16.08 6.41
N ASN A 191 -2.73 -16.22 6.81
CA ASN A 191 -2.33 -16.35 8.21
C ASN A 191 -2.57 -15.08 9.05
N PHE A 192 -2.79 -13.93 8.42
CA PHE A 192 -3.10 -12.67 9.09
C PHE A 192 -4.60 -12.43 9.28
N LYS A 193 -5.49 -13.19 8.60
CA LYS A 193 -6.95 -12.93 8.60
C LYS A 193 -7.54 -12.92 10.01
N ASN A 194 -7.22 -13.94 10.80
CA ASN A 194 -7.72 -14.06 12.18
C ASN A 194 -7.30 -12.86 13.03
N GLU A 195 -6.04 -12.44 12.92
CA GLU A 195 -5.54 -11.30 13.69
C GLU A 195 -6.19 -9.99 13.22
N LEU A 196 -6.37 -9.82 11.91
CA LEU A 196 -7.02 -8.64 11.35
C LEU A 196 -8.47 -8.49 11.80
N ILE A 197 -9.25 -9.57 11.73
CA ILE A 197 -10.65 -9.55 12.18
C ILE A 197 -10.72 -9.33 13.69
N LYS A 198 -9.84 -9.97 14.47
CA LYS A 198 -9.73 -9.74 15.92
C LYS A 198 -9.47 -8.26 16.25
N GLU A 199 -8.52 -7.61 15.55
CA GLU A 199 -8.22 -6.20 15.78
C GLU A 199 -9.38 -5.26 15.38
N MET A 200 -10.13 -5.59 14.31
CA MET A 200 -11.36 -4.86 13.97
C MET A 200 -12.41 -4.98 15.07
N LYS A 201 -12.68 -6.20 15.56
CA LYS A 201 -13.66 -6.44 16.65
C LYS A 201 -13.23 -5.77 17.95
N ASN A 202 -11.94 -5.76 18.26
CA ASN A 202 -11.40 -5.05 19.42
C ASN A 202 -11.74 -3.55 19.36
N ARG A 203 -11.64 -2.92 18.19
CA ARG A 203 -12.03 -1.53 18.00
C ARG A 203 -13.53 -1.29 18.07
N GLU A 204 -14.33 -2.19 17.48
CA GLU A 204 -15.80 -2.11 17.59
C GLU A 204 -16.28 -2.12 19.06
N ASN A 205 -15.55 -2.81 19.94
CA ASN A 205 -15.85 -2.90 21.37
C ASN A 205 -15.46 -1.65 22.18
N VAL A 206 -14.72 -0.71 21.59
CA VAL A 206 -14.33 0.53 22.26
C VAL A 206 -15.23 1.67 21.76
N CYS A 207 -16.29 1.95 22.51
CA CYS A 207 -17.12 3.14 22.32
C CYS A 207 -16.93 4.09 23.52
N ASN A 208 -17.01 5.40 23.26
CA ASN A 208 -17.04 6.43 24.29
C ASN A 208 -18.29 7.34 24.09
N GLY A 209 -19.37 6.80 23.49
CA GLY A 209 -20.56 7.56 23.08
C GLY A 209 -20.42 8.37 21.78
N ASP A 210 -19.25 8.33 21.12
CA ASP A 210 -18.99 9.03 19.86
C ASP A 210 -19.30 8.13 18.65
N LYS A 211 -20.35 8.49 17.90
CA LYS A 211 -20.81 7.76 16.71
C LYS A 211 -19.77 7.72 15.59
N ASP A 212 -18.89 8.73 15.50
CA ASP A 212 -17.92 8.82 14.40
C ASP A 212 -16.77 7.80 14.52
N LYS A 213 -16.74 7.06 15.63
CA LYS A 213 -15.76 6.00 15.92
C LYS A 213 -16.20 4.60 15.51
N HIS A 214 -17.49 4.39 15.22
CA HIS A 214 -17.96 3.13 14.65
C HIS A 214 -17.62 3.11 13.17
N ASN A 215 -16.43 2.59 12.86
CA ASN A 215 -15.92 2.52 11.50
C ASN A 215 -16.55 1.36 10.73
N GLU A 216 -16.72 1.57 9.42
CA GLU A 216 -17.03 0.51 8.47
C GLU A 216 -15.71 -0.08 7.96
N TYR A 217 -15.44 -1.33 8.32
CA TYR A 217 -14.26 -2.03 7.87
C TYR A 217 -14.59 -2.89 6.66
N VAL A 218 -14.00 -2.60 5.50
CA VAL A 218 -14.15 -3.43 4.31
C VAL A 218 -12.86 -4.18 4.04
N LEU A 219 -12.83 -5.46 4.36
CA LEU A 219 -11.75 -6.38 4.02
C LEU A 219 -12.07 -7.12 2.73
N ILE A 220 -11.22 -6.96 1.72
CA ILE A 220 -11.35 -7.71 0.46
C ILE A 220 -10.32 -8.84 0.44
N LEU A 221 -10.78 -10.09 0.29
CA LEU A 221 -9.99 -11.32 0.33
C LEU A 221 -10.10 -12.09 -1.00
N SER A 222 -9.17 -13.03 -1.23
CA SER A 222 -9.34 -14.01 -2.33
C SER A 222 -10.27 -15.14 -1.89
N GLN A 223 -11.25 -15.48 -2.74
CA GLN A 223 -12.12 -16.63 -2.53
C GLN A 223 -11.40 -17.94 -2.84
N THR A 224 -11.60 -18.94 -1.99
CA THR A 224 -11.16 -20.32 -2.21
C THR A 224 -12.29 -21.15 -2.83
N SER A 225 -11.95 -22.25 -3.50
CA SER A 225 -12.96 -23.11 -4.18
C SER A 225 -13.95 -23.77 -3.21
N ASP A 226 -13.60 -23.84 -1.93
CA ASP A 226 -14.38 -24.41 -0.82
C ASP A 226 -15.05 -23.34 0.05
N PHE A 227 -15.26 -22.13 -0.48
CA PHE A 227 -15.92 -21.06 0.25
C PHE A 227 -17.35 -21.47 0.65
N ASP A 228 -17.61 -21.41 1.94
CA ASP A 228 -18.91 -21.67 2.56
C ASP A 228 -19.23 -20.49 3.48
N PHE A 229 -20.34 -19.81 3.19
CA PHE A 229 -20.77 -18.62 3.92
C PHE A 229 -20.96 -18.89 5.42
N GLU A 230 -21.70 -19.95 5.78
CA GLU A 230 -22.04 -20.26 7.17
C GLU A 230 -20.78 -20.62 7.95
N LYS A 231 -19.89 -21.40 7.33
CA LYS A 231 -18.61 -21.78 7.93
C LYS A 231 -17.70 -20.57 8.13
N GLU A 232 -17.57 -19.69 7.14
CA GLU A 232 -16.74 -18.49 7.26
C GLU A 232 -17.34 -17.48 8.25
N PHE A 233 -18.66 -17.26 8.25
CA PHE A 233 -19.30 -16.38 9.22
C PHE A 233 -19.11 -16.91 10.65
N SER A 234 -19.47 -18.16 10.91
CA SER A 234 -19.38 -18.78 12.25
C SER A 234 -17.95 -18.91 12.77
N GLN A 235 -16.95 -18.94 11.88
CA GLN A 235 -15.54 -18.91 12.27
C GLN A 235 -15.16 -17.59 12.96
N TYR A 236 -15.77 -16.47 12.57
CA TYR A 236 -15.35 -15.13 13.01
C TYR A 236 -16.39 -14.38 13.83
N PHE A 237 -17.67 -14.65 13.64
CA PHE A 237 -18.78 -13.90 14.22
C PHE A 237 -19.76 -14.83 14.93
N SER A 238 -20.23 -14.40 16.11
CA SER A 238 -21.27 -15.11 16.85
C SER A 238 -22.64 -14.58 16.41
N VAL A 239 -23.55 -15.49 16.09
CA VAL A 239 -24.93 -15.18 15.67
C VAL A 239 -25.75 -14.45 16.75
N ASP A 240 -25.35 -14.56 18.03
CA ASP A 240 -26.03 -13.88 19.14
C ASP A 240 -25.60 -12.40 19.28
N VAL A 241 -24.49 -12.02 18.64
CA VAL A 241 -23.86 -10.70 18.79
C VAL A 241 -23.92 -9.90 17.49
N TYR A 242 -23.90 -10.57 16.34
CA TYR A 242 -23.83 -9.93 15.03
C TYR A 242 -25.03 -10.29 14.17
N GLU A 243 -25.64 -9.27 13.59
CA GLU A 243 -26.54 -9.42 12.46
C GLU A 243 -25.71 -9.76 11.22
N ASN A 244 -26.16 -10.75 10.44
CA ASN A 244 -25.45 -11.18 9.24
C ASN A 244 -26.23 -10.84 7.98
N TYR A 245 -25.50 -10.38 6.97
CA TYR A 245 -26.01 -10.20 5.62
C TYR A 245 -25.06 -10.84 4.63
N HIS A 246 -25.60 -11.67 3.74
CA HIS A 246 -24.85 -12.29 2.66
C HIS A 246 -25.29 -11.70 1.32
N LEU A 247 -24.32 -11.20 0.54
CA LEU A 247 -24.55 -10.77 -0.84
C LEU A 247 -23.62 -11.56 -1.74
N SER A 248 -24.20 -12.44 -2.56
CA SER A 248 -23.47 -13.15 -3.61
C SER A 248 -23.64 -12.40 -4.93
N SER A 249 -22.53 -12.10 -5.60
CA SER A 249 -22.52 -11.49 -6.92
C SER A 249 -21.69 -12.32 -7.91
N SER A 250 -21.70 -11.92 -9.19
CA SER A 250 -20.81 -12.49 -10.20
C SER A 250 -19.32 -12.29 -9.88
N PHE A 251 -18.99 -11.30 -9.05
CA PHE A 251 -17.61 -10.86 -8.82
C PHE A 251 -17.05 -11.24 -7.46
N ASN A 252 -17.91 -11.33 -6.46
CA ASN A 252 -17.54 -11.59 -5.08
C ASN A 252 -18.69 -12.20 -4.30
N ASP A 253 -18.35 -12.85 -3.19
CA ASP A 253 -19.27 -13.16 -2.11
C ASP A 253 -18.95 -12.24 -0.93
N ILE A 254 -19.95 -11.55 -0.41
CA ILE A 254 -19.78 -10.52 0.61
C ILE A 254 -20.51 -10.95 1.88
N ILE A 255 -19.78 -11.01 2.98
CA ILE A 255 -20.28 -11.20 4.33
C ILE A 255 -20.26 -9.85 5.03
N CYS A 256 -21.40 -9.34 5.46
CA CYS A 256 -21.46 -8.19 6.36
C CYS A 256 -21.89 -8.68 7.74
N ALA A 257 -21.06 -8.39 8.74
CA ALA A 257 -21.37 -8.61 10.15
C ALA A 257 -21.58 -7.23 10.79
N ALA A 258 -22.83 -6.93 11.17
CA ALA A 258 -23.20 -5.69 11.82
C ALA A 258 -23.42 -5.91 13.31
N LYS A 259 -22.93 -5.00 14.14
CA LYS A 259 -23.13 -5.02 15.59
C LYS A 259 -23.71 -3.68 16.05
N PHE A 260 -24.80 -3.74 16.80
CA PHE A 260 -25.37 -2.55 17.42
C PHE A 260 -24.57 -2.14 18.67
N CYS A 261 -24.33 -0.84 18.82
CA CYS A 261 -23.70 -0.26 20.01
C CYS A 261 -24.73 0.54 20.81
N ASP A 262 -25.02 0.08 22.03
CA ASP A 262 -25.97 0.72 22.94
C ASP A 262 -25.51 2.10 23.43
N GLU A 263 -24.20 2.32 23.54
CA GLU A 263 -23.67 3.58 24.10
C GLU A 263 -23.90 4.79 23.19
N CYS A 264 -23.81 4.59 21.88
CA CYS A 264 -23.95 5.66 20.90
C CYS A 264 -25.18 5.47 19.99
N ASN A 265 -25.92 4.36 20.09
CA ASN A 265 -27.03 4.01 19.20
C ASN A 265 -26.64 4.05 17.71
N SER A 266 -25.53 3.40 17.35
CA SER A 266 -25.12 3.19 15.96
C SER A 266 -24.65 1.76 15.72
N HIS A 267 -24.69 1.34 14.46
CA HIS A 267 -24.12 0.06 14.04
C HIS A 267 -22.66 0.23 13.62
N SER A 268 -21.80 -0.68 14.04
CA SER A 268 -20.52 -0.92 13.36
C SER A 268 -20.67 -2.10 12.42
N THR A 269 -19.96 -2.06 11.29
CA THR A 269 -20.02 -3.11 10.28
C THR A 269 -18.62 -3.56 9.90
N ILE A 270 -18.40 -4.87 9.97
CA ILE A 270 -17.25 -5.53 9.34
C ILE A 270 -17.74 -6.25 8.09
N THR A 271 -17.25 -5.83 6.94
CA THR A 271 -17.53 -6.42 5.63
C THR A 271 -16.34 -7.24 5.16
N LEU A 272 -16.54 -8.54 4.94
CA LEU A 272 -15.60 -9.44 4.30
C LEU A 272 -16.07 -9.70 2.85
N SER A 273 -15.34 -9.17 1.86
CA SER A 273 -15.63 -9.37 0.44
C SER A 273 -14.64 -10.37 -0.16
N TYR A 274 -15.10 -11.57 -0.49
CA TYR A 274 -14.31 -12.63 -1.11
C TYR A 274 -14.40 -12.53 -2.63
N SER A 275 -13.35 -12.03 -3.28
CA SER A 275 -13.27 -11.88 -4.73
C SER A 275 -13.12 -13.23 -5.43
N LYS A 276 -13.99 -13.49 -6.42
CA LYS A 276 -13.92 -14.66 -7.31
C LYS A 276 -12.66 -14.55 -8.16
N SER A 277 -11.87 -15.62 -8.20
CA SER A 277 -10.54 -15.67 -8.80
C SER A 277 -10.49 -15.37 -10.31
N SER A 278 -11.63 -15.45 -11.00
CA SER A 278 -11.77 -15.16 -12.43
C SER A 278 -11.69 -13.66 -12.80
N ILE A 279 -11.75 -12.74 -11.83
CA ILE A 279 -11.85 -11.28 -12.11
C ILE A 279 -10.70 -10.46 -11.54
N LEU A 280 -9.79 -11.03 -10.76
CA LEU A 280 -8.59 -10.28 -10.37
C LEU A 280 -7.87 -9.88 -11.67
N PRO A 281 -7.72 -8.58 -11.96
CA PRO A 281 -7.13 -8.11 -13.20
C PRO A 281 -5.77 -8.76 -13.28
N ASN A 282 -5.65 -9.65 -14.26
CA ASN A 282 -4.55 -10.57 -14.44
C ASN A 282 -3.24 -10.01 -13.87
N CYS A 283 -2.70 -10.72 -12.89
CA CYS A 283 -1.27 -11.01 -12.94
C CYS A 283 -1.04 -11.76 -14.26
N PHE A 284 -1.10 -11.05 -15.40
CA PHE A 284 -0.66 -11.54 -16.71
C PHE A 284 0.85 -11.64 -16.60
N VAL A 285 1.31 -12.77 -16.07
CA VAL A 285 2.63 -13.33 -16.34
C VAL A 285 2.33 -14.75 -16.79
N ASP A 286 1.77 -14.87 -17.99
CA ASP A 286 1.72 -16.13 -18.76
C ASP A 286 1.87 -15.87 -20.27
N THR A 287 2.17 -14.64 -20.73
CA THR A 287 2.31 -14.34 -22.17
C THR A 287 3.58 -13.57 -22.57
N LEU A 288 4.55 -13.39 -21.67
CA LEU A 288 5.92 -13.04 -22.05
C LEU A 288 6.91 -13.80 -21.15
N CYS A 289 6.95 -15.12 -21.36
CA CYS A 289 8.16 -15.92 -21.15
C CYS A 289 8.96 -15.91 -22.45
#